data_AF-U5HF84-F1
#
_entry.id   AF-U5HF84-F1
#
_cell.length_a   1.000
_cell.length_b   1.000
_cell.length_c   1.000
_cell.angle_alpha   90.00
_cell.angle_beta   90.00
_cell.angle_gamma   90.00
#
_symmetry.space_group_name_H-M   'P 1'
#
loop_
_entity.id
_entity.type
_entity.pdbx_description
1 polymer ?
#
loop_
_entity_poly.entity_id
_entity_poly.type
_entity_poly.pdbx_seq_one_letter_code
_entity_poly.pdbx_strand_id
1 'polypeptide(L)'
;MTIAHAHKLLDQELLTVPEALLGQHQDVRQALVSLVGTVDVMILDGSTLFSSEWFSAARSGTSPPKQTQRFVGSIRADADRIVAATAGRIHLVIVFDHASGRPALKARRTHTSRDNGNGVQRSPQVSPDNFQRRSSDRHADPMTEWLTNFGGQVEPTLAVHVFNMSSEVTVIISAHEADPLIAASTRVGVIGGVRVQGDRAALASRDADYFMMIGSERVRYRIIPSVKHRVVRVIDLEILEGQGKFPGAEGRFVA
;
A
#
# COMPACT_ATOMS: atom_id res chain seq x y z
N MET A 1 -18.38 10.89 1.59
CA MET A 1 -19.18 9.70 1.22
C MET A 1 -18.22 8.52 1.24
N THR A 2 -18.22 7.67 2.28
CA THR A 2 -17.28 6.54 2.35
C THR A 2 -17.78 5.38 1.48
N ILE A 3 -16.97 4.97 0.52
CA ILE A 3 -17.39 4.07 -0.56
C ILE A 3 -17.29 2.61 -0.08
N ALA A 4 -18.24 2.17 0.73
CA ALA A 4 -18.48 0.74 0.97
C ALA A 4 -18.88 -0.04 -0.32
N HIS A 5 -18.86 0.62 -1.49
CA HIS A 5 -19.39 0.17 -2.76
C HIS A 5 -18.32 -0.02 -3.84
N ALA A 6 -17.07 0.40 -3.67
CA ALA A 6 -16.10 0.37 -4.77
C ALA A 6 -15.73 -1.06 -5.19
N HIS A 7 -15.62 -1.99 -4.23
CA HIS A 7 -15.49 -3.42 -4.54
C HIS A 7 -16.72 -4.00 -5.25
N LYS A 8 -17.93 -3.56 -4.89
CA LYS A 8 -19.18 -4.02 -5.54
C LYS A 8 -19.31 -3.47 -6.96
N LEU A 9 -18.97 -2.20 -7.15
CA LEU A 9 -18.92 -1.55 -8.46
C LEU A 9 -17.91 -2.27 -9.34
N LEU A 10 -16.71 -2.53 -8.83
CA LEU A 10 -15.71 -3.27 -9.57
C LEU A 10 -16.19 -4.69 -9.97
N ASP A 11 -16.80 -5.44 -9.05
CA ASP A 11 -17.36 -6.75 -9.40
C ASP A 11 -18.40 -6.64 -10.53
N GLN A 12 -19.23 -5.60 -10.54
CA GLN A 12 -20.19 -5.34 -11.62
C GLN A 12 -19.49 -4.96 -12.93
N GLU A 13 -18.47 -4.08 -12.88
CA GLU A 13 -17.76 -3.67 -14.08
C GLU A 13 -17.00 -4.84 -14.71
N LEU A 14 -16.38 -5.70 -13.92
CA LEU A 14 -15.70 -6.91 -14.41
C LEU A 14 -16.65 -7.94 -15.04
N LEU A 15 -17.95 -7.92 -14.71
CA LEU A 15 -18.95 -8.72 -15.43
C LEU A 15 -19.23 -8.16 -16.84
N THR A 16 -19.05 -6.85 -17.03
CA THR A 16 -19.28 -6.18 -18.32
C THR A 16 -18.02 -6.04 -19.17
N VAL A 17 -16.84 -6.00 -18.54
CA VAL A 17 -15.52 -5.87 -19.17
C VAL A 17 -14.60 -6.96 -18.61
N PRO A 18 -14.88 -8.25 -18.89
CA PRO A 18 -14.12 -9.37 -18.34
C PRO A 18 -12.65 -9.37 -18.78
N GLU A 19 -12.33 -8.79 -19.94
CA GLU A 19 -10.97 -8.66 -20.48
C GLU A 19 -10.04 -7.79 -19.59
N ALA A 20 -10.61 -6.93 -18.74
CA ALA A 20 -9.81 -6.17 -17.77
C ALA A 20 -9.25 -7.04 -16.65
N LEU A 21 -9.84 -8.23 -16.40
CA LEU A 21 -9.33 -9.18 -15.42
C LEU A 21 -8.20 -10.02 -16.03
N LEU A 22 -6.96 -9.61 -15.80
CA LEU A 22 -5.78 -10.31 -16.30
C LEU A 22 -5.56 -11.67 -15.62
N GLY A 23 -5.99 -11.81 -14.36
CA GLY A 23 -5.78 -13.05 -13.62
C GLY A 23 -6.39 -13.09 -12.23
N GLN A 24 -6.49 -14.32 -11.72
CA GLN A 24 -6.89 -14.63 -10.35
C GLN A 24 -5.85 -15.55 -9.71
N HIS A 25 -5.42 -15.18 -8.50
CA HIS A 25 -4.31 -15.82 -7.80
C HIS A 25 -4.67 -16.10 -6.34
N GLN A 26 -3.91 -16.98 -5.68
CA GLN A 26 -4.18 -17.33 -4.28
C GLN A 26 -3.64 -16.29 -3.30
N ASP A 27 -2.51 -15.68 -3.64
CA ASP A 27 -1.83 -14.70 -2.81
C ASP A 27 -1.25 -13.55 -3.66
N VAL A 28 -0.85 -12.46 -2.97
CA VAL A 28 -0.28 -11.26 -3.61
C VAL A 28 1.01 -11.60 -4.34
N ARG A 29 1.85 -12.47 -3.78
CA ARG A 29 3.12 -12.88 -4.41
C ARG A 29 2.89 -13.55 -5.78
N GLN A 30 1.94 -14.46 -5.91
CA GLN A 30 1.59 -15.08 -7.20
C GLN A 30 1.09 -14.04 -8.21
N ALA A 31 0.31 -13.07 -7.76
CA ALA A 31 -0.13 -11.95 -8.58
C ALA A 31 1.02 -11.02 -9.01
N LEU A 32 2.06 -10.86 -8.18
CA LEU A 32 3.27 -10.13 -8.57
C LEU A 32 4.09 -10.90 -9.61
N VAL A 33 4.23 -12.22 -9.43
CA VAL A 33 4.96 -13.08 -10.38
C VAL A 33 4.32 -13.04 -11.77
N SER A 34 2.99 -12.99 -11.87
CA SER A 34 2.30 -12.89 -13.16
C SER A 34 2.51 -11.55 -13.88
N LEU A 35 3.03 -10.52 -13.19
CA LEU A 35 3.34 -9.22 -13.76
C LEU A 35 4.83 -9.02 -14.06
N VAL A 36 5.69 -10.03 -13.86
CA VAL A 36 7.13 -9.93 -14.16
C VAL A 36 7.35 -9.65 -15.64
N GLY A 37 8.08 -8.56 -15.93
CA GLY A 37 8.32 -8.09 -17.30
C GLY A 37 7.25 -7.09 -17.79
N THR A 38 6.08 -7.05 -17.16
CA THR A 38 5.01 -6.08 -17.43
C THR A 38 5.15 -4.84 -16.56
N VAL A 39 5.51 -5.02 -15.28
CA VAL A 39 5.70 -3.92 -14.32
C VAL A 39 7.14 -3.88 -13.81
N ASP A 40 7.61 -2.68 -13.52
CA ASP A 40 8.90 -2.42 -12.90
C ASP A 40 8.75 -2.05 -11.42
N VAL A 41 7.60 -1.46 -11.05
CA VAL A 41 7.32 -0.99 -9.68
C VAL A 41 5.98 -1.51 -9.18
N MET A 42 5.99 -2.05 -7.97
CA MET A 42 4.81 -2.43 -7.22
C MET A 42 4.66 -1.57 -5.98
N ILE A 43 3.60 -0.77 -5.93
CA ILE A 43 3.22 0.01 -4.75
C ILE A 43 2.29 -0.86 -3.89
N LEU A 44 2.67 -1.11 -2.66
CA LEU A 44 1.92 -1.89 -1.68
C LEU A 44 1.40 -0.95 -0.59
N ASP A 45 0.08 -0.82 -0.47
CA ASP A 45 -0.54 -0.27 0.74
C ASP A 45 -0.40 -1.30 1.87
N GLY A 46 0.71 -1.19 2.59
CA GLY A 46 1.13 -2.13 3.61
C GLY A 46 0.18 -2.17 4.81
N SER A 47 -0.44 -1.04 5.13
CA SER A 47 -1.40 -0.93 6.25
C SER A 47 -2.58 -1.89 6.08
N THR A 48 -3.10 -2.02 4.85
CA THR A 48 -4.25 -2.87 4.57
C THR A 48 -3.83 -4.30 4.21
N LEU A 49 -2.78 -4.45 3.40
CA LEU A 49 -2.30 -5.74 2.93
C LEU A 49 -1.76 -6.63 4.06
N PHE A 50 -0.96 -6.05 4.97
CA PHE A 50 -0.28 -6.80 6.02
C PHE A 50 -1.03 -6.81 7.37
N SER A 51 -2.30 -6.42 7.38
CA SER A 51 -3.10 -6.40 8.61
C SER A 51 -3.24 -7.79 9.24
N SER A 52 -3.26 -8.86 8.43
CA SER A 52 -3.34 -10.24 8.92
C SER A 52 -2.09 -10.66 9.69
N GLU A 53 -0.91 -10.24 9.22
CA GLU A 53 0.40 -10.46 9.82
C GLU A 53 0.51 -9.70 11.13
N TRP A 54 -0.03 -8.48 11.17
CA TRP A 54 -0.14 -7.68 12.40
C TRP A 54 -0.96 -8.37 13.48
N PHE A 55 -2.14 -8.91 13.12
CA PHE A 55 -2.95 -9.68 14.06
C PHE A 55 -2.27 -10.98 14.48
N SER A 56 -1.63 -11.69 13.55
CA SER A 56 -0.92 -12.94 13.84
C SER A 56 0.29 -12.74 14.75
N ALA A 57 0.90 -11.55 14.71
CA ALA A 57 1.98 -11.16 15.61
C ALA A 57 1.50 -10.93 17.06
N ALA A 58 0.22 -10.57 17.24
CA ALA A 58 -0.44 -10.37 18.53
C ALA A 58 -0.88 -11.71 19.13
N ARG A 59 -0.14 -12.24 20.10
CA ARG A 59 -0.55 -13.40 20.90
C ARG A 59 -0.82 -12.96 22.33
N SER A 60 -1.68 -13.69 23.06
CA SER A 60 -1.91 -13.45 24.50
C SER A 60 -0.59 -13.33 25.26
N GLY A 61 -0.45 -12.28 26.08
CA GLY A 61 0.77 -11.96 26.82
C GLY A 61 1.94 -11.38 26.00
N THR A 62 1.76 -11.07 24.71
CA THR A 62 2.80 -10.42 23.90
C THR A 62 2.79 -8.91 24.15
N SER A 63 3.94 -8.34 24.53
CA SER A 63 4.08 -6.89 24.68
C SER A 63 4.04 -6.18 23.31
N PRO A 64 3.59 -4.92 23.22
CA PRO A 64 3.54 -4.17 21.96
C PRO A 64 4.89 -4.11 21.21
N PRO A 65 6.05 -3.92 21.87
CA PRO A 65 7.34 -3.96 21.18
C PRO A 65 7.65 -5.33 20.56
N LYS A 66 7.28 -6.42 21.23
CA LYS A 66 7.50 -7.79 20.74
C LYS A 66 6.57 -8.15 19.60
N GLN A 67 5.31 -7.69 19.63
CA GLN A 67 4.39 -7.80 18.51
C GLN A 67 4.96 -7.07 17.28
N THR A 68 5.38 -5.83 17.47
CA THR A 68 5.95 -5.00 16.40
C THR A 68 7.21 -5.62 15.79
N GLN A 69 8.10 -6.16 16.63
CA GLN A 69 9.29 -6.87 16.17
C GLN A 69 8.95 -8.10 15.33
N ARG A 70 7.95 -8.90 15.75
CA ARG A 70 7.48 -10.06 14.98
C ARG A 70 6.87 -9.63 13.65
N PHE A 71 6.04 -8.60 13.67
CA PHE A 71 5.43 -8.02 12.49
C PHE A 71 6.47 -7.58 11.46
N VAL A 72 7.44 -6.74 11.85
CA VAL A 72 8.52 -6.29 10.96
C VAL A 72 9.34 -7.47 10.43
N GLY A 73 9.59 -8.48 11.27
CA GLY A 73 10.25 -9.72 10.84
C GLY A 73 9.48 -10.47 9.74
N SER A 74 8.14 -10.53 9.85
CA SER A 74 7.28 -11.11 8.81
C SER A 74 7.32 -10.29 7.52
N ILE A 75 7.24 -8.95 7.59
CA ILE A 75 7.31 -8.08 6.42
C ILE A 75 8.62 -8.29 5.65
N ARG A 76 9.76 -8.31 6.37
CA ARG A 76 11.08 -8.56 5.77
C ARG A 76 11.11 -9.90 5.05
N ALA A 77 10.68 -10.96 5.74
CA ALA A 77 10.66 -12.30 5.16
C ALA A 77 9.72 -12.43 3.95
N ASP A 78 8.58 -11.73 3.94
CA ASP A 78 7.68 -11.69 2.79
C ASP A 78 8.26 -10.90 1.63
N ALA A 79 8.89 -9.75 1.89
CA ALA A 79 9.57 -8.97 0.88
C ALA A 79 10.70 -9.77 0.22
N ASP A 80 11.57 -10.43 1.01
CA ASP A 80 12.64 -11.29 0.50
C ASP A 80 12.10 -12.42 -0.39
N ARG A 81 10.99 -13.06 0.03
CA ARG A 81 10.31 -14.10 -0.76
C ARG A 81 9.78 -13.58 -2.08
N ILE A 82 9.23 -12.36 -2.10
CA ILE A 82 8.70 -11.73 -3.31
C ILE A 82 9.84 -11.32 -4.25
N VAL A 83 10.89 -10.70 -3.73
CA VAL A 83 12.08 -10.31 -4.52
C VAL A 83 12.69 -11.55 -5.17
N ALA A 84 12.88 -12.64 -4.40
CA ALA A 84 13.37 -13.90 -4.95
C ALA A 84 12.44 -14.46 -6.04
N ALA A 85 11.13 -14.48 -5.80
CA ALA A 85 10.15 -15.02 -6.75
C ALA A 85 10.04 -14.20 -8.05
N THR A 86 10.31 -12.90 -7.98
CA THR A 86 10.31 -11.98 -9.14
C THR A 86 11.71 -11.84 -9.75
N ALA A 87 12.71 -12.58 -9.25
CA ALA A 87 14.12 -12.46 -9.63
C ALA A 87 14.65 -11.01 -9.53
N GLY A 88 14.17 -10.23 -8.56
CA GLY A 88 14.52 -8.82 -8.37
C GLY A 88 14.08 -7.88 -9.49
N ARG A 89 13.19 -8.32 -10.39
CA ARG A 89 12.75 -7.54 -11.56
C ARG A 89 11.65 -6.52 -11.25
N ILE A 90 11.07 -6.57 -10.06
CA ILE A 90 10.03 -5.66 -9.61
C ILE A 90 10.50 -5.00 -8.31
N HIS A 91 10.58 -3.67 -8.31
CA HIS A 91 10.87 -2.90 -7.11
C HIS A 91 9.61 -2.78 -6.25
N LEU A 92 9.71 -3.14 -4.98
CA LEU A 92 8.61 -3.06 -4.02
C LEU A 92 8.68 -1.75 -3.26
N VAL A 93 7.59 -0.97 -3.29
CA VAL A 93 7.39 0.21 -2.45
C VAL A 93 6.29 -0.09 -1.45
N ILE A 94 6.65 -0.30 -0.19
CA ILE A 94 5.70 -0.67 0.88
C ILE A 94 5.40 0.55 1.73
N VAL A 95 4.15 1.01 1.71
CA VAL A 95 3.73 2.23 2.40
C VAL A 95 2.88 1.88 3.62
N PHE A 96 3.25 2.38 4.79
CA PHE A 96 2.48 2.24 6.03
C PHE A 96 1.96 3.60 6.51
N ASP A 97 0.83 3.56 7.20
CA ASP A 97 0.31 4.66 8.02
C ASP A 97 1.28 4.97 9.15
N HIS A 98 1.25 6.21 9.66
CA HIS A 98 1.86 6.50 10.95
C HIS A 98 1.00 5.94 12.09
N ALA A 99 1.62 5.31 13.08
CA ALA A 99 0.94 4.81 14.28
C ALA A 99 0.13 5.91 15.01
N SER A 100 0.73 7.11 15.16
CA SER A 100 0.16 8.23 15.92
C SER A 100 -0.36 9.40 15.08
N GLY A 101 -0.12 9.40 13.77
CA GLY A 101 -0.36 10.55 12.88
C GLY A 101 -1.77 10.60 12.27
N ARG A 102 -2.73 9.84 12.80
CA ARG A 102 -4.05 9.69 12.15
C ARG A 102 -4.86 11.00 12.18
N PRO A 103 -5.46 11.43 11.05
CA PRO A 103 -6.39 12.55 11.03
C PRO A 103 -7.51 12.39 12.05
N ALA A 104 -7.92 13.51 12.67
CA ALA A 104 -8.97 13.53 13.71
C ALA A 104 -10.30 12.88 13.27
N LEU A 105 -10.58 12.88 11.96
CA LEU A 105 -11.73 12.22 11.35
C LEU A 105 -11.70 10.69 11.47
N LYS A 106 -10.53 10.04 11.36
CA LYS A 106 -10.38 8.59 11.64
C LYS A 106 -10.34 8.30 13.14
N ALA A 107 -9.75 9.20 13.95
CA ALA A 107 -9.70 9.05 15.42
C ALA A 107 -11.10 8.97 16.06
N ARG A 108 -12.10 9.70 15.53
CA ARG A 108 -13.50 9.62 15.98
C ARG A 108 -14.20 8.31 15.59
N ARG A 109 -13.82 7.67 14.47
CA ARG A 109 -14.38 6.38 14.03
C ARG A 109 -13.77 5.18 14.76
N THR A 110 -12.57 5.32 15.33
CA THR A 110 -11.94 4.26 16.14
C THR A 110 -12.58 4.07 17.51
N HIS A 111 -13.26 5.08 18.08
CA HIS A 111 -14.04 4.89 19.31
C HIS A 111 -15.24 3.93 19.12
N THR A 112 -15.69 3.71 17.88
CA THR A 112 -16.80 2.81 17.55
C THR A 112 -16.37 1.55 16.78
N SER A 113 -15.18 1.55 16.18
CA SER A 113 -14.60 0.37 15.53
C SER A 113 -14.00 -0.54 16.61
N ARG A 114 -14.84 -1.40 17.17
CA ARG A 114 -14.44 -2.43 18.14
C ARG A 114 -13.13 -3.10 17.72
N ASP A 115 -12.19 -3.08 18.66
CA ASP A 115 -11.19 -4.13 18.89
C ASP A 115 -11.78 -5.48 18.49
N ASN A 116 -10.98 -6.39 17.93
CA ASN A 116 -11.40 -7.75 17.62
C ASN A 116 -11.67 -8.59 18.89
N GLY A 117 -12.30 -8.04 19.93
CA GLY A 117 -12.52 -8.64 21.25
C GLY A 117 -11.29 -8.71 22.15
N ASN A 118 -10.09 -8.54 21.58
CA ASN A 118 -8.80 -8.79 22.27
C ASN A 118 -7.93 -7.54 22.53
N GLY A 119 -8.45 -6.32 22.33
CA GLY A 119 -7.70 -5.07 22.57
C GLY A 119 -6.57 -4.79 21.56
N VAL A 120 -6.57 -5.45 20.40
CA VAL A 120 -5.57 -5.25 19.34
C VAL A 120 -6.10 -4.30 18.28
N GLN A 121 -5.38 -3.21 18.09
CA GLN A 121 -5.70 -2.19 17.09
C GLN A 121 -5.65 -2.76 15.67
N ARG A 122 -6.61 -2.35 14.81
CA ARG A 122 -6.82 -2.99 13.50
C ARG A 122 -5.72 -2.77 12.46
N SER A 123 -4.94 -1.71 12.60
CA SER A 123 -3.88 -1.36 11.65
C SER A 123 -2.51 -1.51 12.31
N PRO A 124 -1.48 -1.91 11.54
CA PRO A 124 -0.11 -1.96 12.05
C PRO A 124 0.30 -0.65 12.73
N GLN A 125 0.84 -0.76 13.94
CA GLN A 125 1.41 0.38 14.68
C GLN A 125 2.92 0.34 14.48
N VAL A 126 3.39 0.90 13.37
CA VAL A 126 4.82 0.95 13.05
C VAL A 126 5.36 2.37 13.06
N SER A 127 6.60 2.49 13.53
CA SER A 127 7.44 3.69 13.47
C SER A 127 8.76 3.37 12.77
N PRO A 128 9.51 4.38 12.33
CA PRO A 128 10.77 4.18 11.63
C PRO A 128 11.79 3.35 12.43
N ASP A 129 11.88 3.59 13.74
CA ASP A 129 12.75 2.85 14.67
C ASP A 129 12.53 1.33 14.62
N ASN A 130 11.31 0.89 14.33
CA ASN A 130 10.98 -0.53 14.26
C ASN A 130 11.67 -1.23 13.09
N PHE A 131 11.87 -0.51 11.97
CA PHE A 131 12.55 -1.03 10.79
C PHE A 131 14.08 -0.87 10.88
N GLN A 132 14.59 0.07 11.67
CA GLN A 132 16.04 0.33 11.76
C GLN A 132 16.79 -0.64 12.71
N ARG A 133 16.17 -1.09 13.81
CA ARG A 133 16.83 -1.80 14.94
C ARG A 133 17.50 -3.15 14.65
N ARG A 134 17.55 -3.65 13.40
CA ARG A 134 18.07 -5.00 13.10
C ARG A 134 18.97 -5.13 11.88
N SER A 135 19.44 -4.05 11.25
CA SER A 135 20.60 -4.22 10.35
C SER A 135 21.85 -4.44 11.21
N SER A 136 22.19 -5.70 11.45
CA SER A 136 23.56 -6.06 11.84
C SER A 136 24.57 -5.72 10.74
N ASP A 137 24.07 -5.47 9.52
CA ASP A 137 24.85 -4.91 8.43
C ASP A 137 25.09 -3.42 8.64
N ARG A 138 26.37 -3.05 8.63
CA ARG A 138 26.85 -1.65 8.66
C ARG A 138 26.52 -0.88 7.38
N HIS A 139 25.59 -1.37 6.56
CA HIS A 139 25.24 -0.90 5.22
C HIS A 139 23.72 -0.72 5.02
N ALA A 140 22.90 -0.77 6.06
CA ALA A 140 21.54 -0.26 5.91
C ALA A 140 21.61 1.24 5.63
N ASP A 141 21.02 1.64 4.50
CA ASP A 141 20.92 3.06 4.15
C ASP A 141 20.30 3.83 5.32
N PRO A 142 20.84 5.01 5.66
CA PRO A 142 20.26 5.83 6.70
C PRO A 142 18.81 6.17 6.36
N MET A 143 17.95 6.12 7.37
CA MET A 143 16.58 6.62 7.24
C MET A 143 16.62 8.04 6.68
N THR A 144 15.88 8.26 5.61
CA THR A 144 15.79 9.58 4.98
C THR A 144 14.41 10.16 5.26
N GLU A 145 14.38 11.37 5.81
CA GLU A 145 13.15 12.14 5.96
C GLU A 145 12.87 12.89 4.66
N TRP A 146 11.67 12.72 4.12
CA TRP A 146 11.19 13.57 3.03
C TRP A 146 10.37 14.71 3.62
N LEU A 147 10.97 15.89 3.59
CA LEU A 147 10.33 17.14 3.97
C LEU A 147 9.71 17.81 2.75
N THR A 148 8.54 18.41 2.91
CA THR A 148 7.87 19.18 1.86
C THR A 148 7.51 20.57 2.36
N ASN A 149 7.70 21.56 1.49
CA ASN A 149 7.33 22.94 1.78
C ASN A 149 5.92 23.19 1.25
N PHE A 150 4.93 23.20 2.13
CA PHE A 150 3.62 23.70 1.76
C PHE A 150 3.65 25.23 1.79
N GLY A 151 3.13 25.86 0.73
CA GLY A 151 3.08 27.32 0.62
C GLY A 151 2.39 27.94 1.85
N GLY A 152 3.06 28.90 2.49
CA GLY A 152 2.54 29.58 3.70
C GLY A 152 3.03 29.01 5.03
N GLN A 153 3.88 27.97 5.04
CA GLN A 153 4.53 27.47 6.26
C GLN A 153 5.94 28.05 6.44
N VAL A 154 6.32 28.30 7.69
CA VAL A 154 7.65 28.82 8.07
C VAL A 154 8.70 27.70 8.04
N GLU A 155 8.30 26.47 8.35
CA GLU A 155 9.17 25.29 8.38
C GLU A 155 8.67 24.21 7.42
N PRO A 156 9.59 23.43 6.81
CA PRO A 156 9.23 22.26 6.02
C PRO A 156 8.43 21.26 6.87
N THR A 157 7.32 20.75 6.31
CA THR A 157 6.52 19.70 6.97
C THR A 157 7.07 18.33 6.59
N LEU A 158 7.25 17.46 7.58
CA LEU A 158 7.56 16.06 7.33
C LEU A 158 6.42 15.37 6.59
N ALA A 159 6.71 14.87 5.39
CA ALA A 159 5.75 14.10 4.61
C ALA A 159 5.87 12.60 4.92
N VAL A 160 7.09 12.07 4.94
CA VAL A 160 7.36 10.63 5.13
C VAL A 160 8.74 10.34 5.72
N HIS A 161 8.88 9.15 6.30
CA HIS A 161 10.16 8.49 6.50
C HIS A 161 10.37 7.41 5.45
N VAL A 162 11.55 7.38 4.82
CA VAL A 162 11.92 6.39 3.79
C VAL A 162 13.06 5.53 4.29
N PHE A 163 12.96 4.22 4.06
CA PHE A 163 13.96 3.22 4.40
C PHE A 163 14.13 2.24 3.24
N ASN A 164 15.35 2.11 2.71
CA ASN A 164 15.67 1.03 1.78
C ASN A 164 16.02 -0.22 2.57
N MET A 165 15.13 -1.22 2.49
CA MET A 165 15.34 -2.52 3.11
C MET A 165 16.34 -3.36 2.31
N SER A 166 16.30 -3.23 0.98
CA SER A 166 17.28 -3.74 0.02
C SER A 166 17.29 -2.84 -1.22
N SER A 167 18.09 -3.17 -2.24
CA SER A 167 18.08 -2.48 -3.54
C SER A 167 16.74 -2.56 -4.27
N GLU A 168 15.91 -3.56 -3.98
CA GLU A 168 14.61 -3.81 -4.61
C GLU A 168 13.43 -3.51 -3.69
N VAL A 169 13.67 -3.09 -2.44
CA VAL A 169 12.60 -2.91 -1.43
C VAL A 169 12.77 -1.59 -0.71
N THR A 170 11.84 -0.67 -0.95
CA THR A 170 11.70 0.59 -0.24
C THR A 170 10.49 0.54 0.66
N VAL A 171 10.68 0.81 1.95
CA VAL A 171 9.60 0.99 2.93
C VAL A 171 9.42 2.46 3.21
N ILE A 172 8.18 2.90 3.24
CA ILE A 172 7.80 4.27 3.55
C ILE A 172 6.82 4.25 4.70
N ILE A 173 7.07 5.09 5.71
CA ILE A 173 6.12 5.36 6.77
C ILE A 173 5.62 6.78 6.55
N SER A 174 4.36 6.90 6.15
CA SER A 174 3.70 8.19 6.00
C SER A 174 3.71 8.96 7.32
N ALA A 175 3.77 10.29 7.29
CA ALA A 175 3.57 11.10 8.48
C ALA A 175 2.14 10.96 9.04
N HIS A 176 1.17 10.60 8.19
CA HIS A 176 -0.24 10.50 8.56
C HIS A 176 -0.90 9.22 8.03
N GLU A 177 -1.32 9.20 6.77
CA GLU A 177 -2.00 8.07 6.11
C GLU A 177 -1.26 7.68 4.82
N ALA A 178 -1.30 6.39 4.48
CA ALA A 178 -0.72 5.89 3.24
C ALA A 178 -1.48 6.40 2.00
N ASP A 179 -2.81 6.51 2.07
CA ASP A 179 -3.66 6.78 0.89
C ASP A 179 -3.39 8.14 0.23
N PRO A 180 -3.39 9.26 0.96
CA PRO A 180 -3.07 10.57 0.38
C PRO A 180 -1.64 10.63 -0.17
N LEU A 181 -0.70 9.96 0.50
CA LEU A 181 0.70 9.91 0.09
C LEU A 181 0.86 9.16 -1.24
N ILE A 182 0.28 7.95 -1.35
CA ILE A 182 0.34 7.15 -2.58
C ILE A 182 -0.32 7.92 -3.73
N ALA A 183 -1.48 8.54 -3.49
CA ALA A 183 -2.19 9.32 -4.50
C ALA A 183 -1.39 10.55 -4.95
N ALA A 184 -0.77 11.30 -4.03
CA ALA A 184 0.05 12.45 -4.39
C ALA A 184 1.33 12.03 -5.13
N SER A 185 2.02 11.01 -4.63
CA SER A 185 3.30 10.52 -5.18
C SER A 185 3.15 9.97 -6.61
N THR A 186 2.07 9.23 -6.87
CA THR A 186 1.77 8.71 -8.22
C THR A 186 1.44 9.81 -9.22
N ARG A 187 0.86 10.94 -8.79
CA ARG A 187 0.66 12.12 -9.65
C ARG A 187 1.97 12.82 -10.00
N VAL A 188 2.90 12.87 -9.05
CA VAL A 188 4.25 13.42 -9.27
C VAL A 188 5.12 12.46 -10.09
N GLY A 189 4.83 11.16 -10.04
CA GLY A 189 5.59 10.11 -10.74
C GLY A 189 6.82 9.64 -9.97
N VAL A 190 6.90 9.91 -8.66
CA VAL A 190 7.99 9.47 -7.77
C VAL A 190 7.41 9.18 -6.38
N ILE A 191 7.81 8.06 -5.77
CA ILE A 191 7.43 7.68 -4.40
C ILE A 191 8.66 7.19 -3.64
N GLY A 192 9.04 7.90 -2.56
CA GLY A 192 10.22 7.55 -1.75
C GLY A 192 11.52 7.44 -2.56
N GLY A 193 11.70 8.28 -3.59
CA GLY A 193 12.85 8.23 -4.49
C GLY A 193 12.73 7.23 -5.64
N VAL A 194 11.73 6.35 -5.65
CA VAL A 194 11.47 5.38 -6.72
C VAL A 194 10.62 6.04 -7.81
N ARG A 195 11.10 6.03 -9.05
CA ARG A 195 10.35 6.55 -10.20
C ARG A 195 9.16 5.63 -10.52
N VAL A 196 7.99 6.21 -10.67
CA VAL A 196 6.76 5.52 -11.03
C VAL A 196 6.39 5.89 -12.46
N GLN A 197 6.42 4.91 -13.36
CA GLN A 197 5.91 5.04 -14.74
C GLN A 197 4.56 4.34 -14.80
N GLY A 198 3.50 5.07 -15.18
CA GLY A 198 2.13 4.60 -14.98
C GLY A 198 1.83 3.28 -15.69
N ASP A 199 2.28 3.14 -16.94
CA ASP A 199 2.15 1.93 -17.76
C ASP A 199 2.99 0.75 -17.26
N ARG A 200 3.99 1.00 -16.42
CA ARG A 200 4.91 0.01 -15.82
C ARG A 200 4.71 -0.14 -14.31
N ALA A 201 3.64 0.40 -13.75
CA ALA A 201 3.38 0.38 -12.31
C ALA A 201 2.09 -0.36 -11.97
N ALA A 202 2.14 -1.03 -10.82
CA ALA A 202 0.98 -1.65 -10.19
C ALA A 202 0.78 -1.14 -8.78
N LEU A 203 -0.48 -1.12 -8.33
CA LEU A 203 -0.86 -0.81 -6.95
C LEU A 203 -1.65 -1.97 -6.37
N ALA A 204 -1.21 -2.45 -5.20
CA ALA A 204 -1.93 -3.44 -4.42
C ALA A 204 -2.48 -2.80 -3.14
N SER A 205 -3.78 -2.96 -2.92
CA SER A 205 -4.45 -2.53 -1.68
C SER A 205 -5.73 -3.34 -1.47
N ARG A 206 -6.16 -3.48 -0.22
CA ARG A 206 -7.53 -3.93 0.10
C ARG A 206 -8.51 -2.77 0.14
N ASP A 207 -8.02 -1.53 0.19
CA ASP A 207 -8.83 -0.34 0.06
C ASP A 207 -9.18 -0.13 -1.42
N ALA A 208 -10.47 0.07 -1.67
CA ALA A 208 -10.96 0.29 -3.03
C ALA A 208 -11.07 1.78 -3.36
N ASP A 209 -10.81 2.68 -2.41
CA ASP A 209 -10.80 4.12 -2.67
C ASP A 209 -9.75 4.50 -3.73
N TYR A 210 -8.66 3.74 -3.86
CA TYR A 210 -7.63 3.94 -4.87
C TYR A 210 -8.12 3.83 -6.32
N PHE A 211 -9.19 3.06 -6.59
CA PHE A 211 -9.78 2.99 -7.92
C PHE A 211 -10.35 4.33 -8.39
N MET A 212 -10.77 5.16 -7.44
CA MET A 212 -11.37 6.47 -7.71
C MET A 212 -10.33 7.58 -7.67
N MET A 213 -9.20 7.37 -6.99
CA MET A 213 -8.21 8.41 -6.73
C MET A 213 -7.07 8.44 -7.76
N ILE A 214 -6.72 7.28 -8.33
CA ILE A 214 -5.53 7.10 -9.17
C ILE A 214 -5.98 6.38 -10.44
N GLY A 215 -5.95 7.10 -11.58
CA GLY A 215 -6.29 6.54 -12.87
C GLY A 215 -5.16 5.71 -13.50
N SER A 216 -5.48 5.05 -14.62
CA SER A 216 -4.53 4.16 -15.33
C SER A 216 -3.29 4.90 -15.83
N GLU A 217 -3.40 6.21 -16.09
CA GLU A 217 -2.29 7.04 -16.57
C GLU A 217 -1.18 7.21 -15.53
N ARG A 218 -1.50 6.99 -14.24
CA ARG A 218 -0.57 7.11 -13.12
C ARG A 218 -0.09 5.79 -12.60
N VAL A 219 -0.98 4.79 -12.60
CA VAL A 219 -0.67 3.40 -12.27
C VAL A 219 -1.67 2.55 -13.04
N ARG A 220 -1.23 1.71 -13.97
CA ARG A 220 -2.10 0.95 -14.86
C ARG A 220 -2.73 -0.26 -14.18
N TYR A 221 -1.95 -1.02 -13.44
CA TYR A 221 -2.41 -2.31 -12.91
C TYR A 221 -2.88 -2.20 -11.46
N ARG A 222 -3.93 -2.97 -11.12
CA ARG A 222 -4.45 -3.08 -9.74
C ARG A 222 -4.41 -4.51 -9.28
N ILE A 223 -3.89 -4.73 -8.07
CA ILE A 223 -3.94 -6.00 -7.37
C ILE A 223 -4.90 -5.87 -6.19
N ILE A 224 -5.95 -6.68 -6.20
CA ILE A 224 -7.00 -6.60 -5.19
C ILE A 224 -7.16 -7.94 -4.49
N PRO A 225 -6.68 -8.04 -3.25
CA PRO A 225 -6.98 -9.18 -2.40
C PRO A 225 -8.40 -9.09 -1.86
N SER A 226 -9.17 -10.16 -2.06
CA SER A 226 -10.48 -10.36 -1.44
C SER A 226 -10.39 -11.44 -0.36
N VAL A 227 -10.53 -11.03 0.90
CA VAL A 227 -10.59 -11.96 2.04
C VAL A 227 -11.83 -12.86 1.93
N LYS A 228 -12.97 -12.30 1.51
CA LYS A 228 -14.24 -13.02 1.37
C LYS A 228 -14.15 -14.15 0.34
N HIS A 229 -13.53 -13.86 -0.81
CA HIS A 229 -13.45 -14.78 -1.93
C HIS A 229 -12.14 -15.59 -1.96
N ARG A 230 -11.22 -15.35 -1.02
CA ARG A 230 -9.90 -15.99 -0.93
C ARG A 230 -9.15 -15.98 -2.26
N VAL A 231 -9.20 -14.84 -2.93
CA VAL A 231 -8.60 -14.64 -4.25
C VAL A 231 -7.96 -13.27 -4.31
N VAL A 232 -6.89 -13.18 -5.07
CA VAL A 232 -6.24 -11.92 -5.46
C VAL A 232 -6.47 -11.73 -6.94
N ARG A 233 -7.09 -10.60 -7.32
CA ARG A 233 -7.37 -10.28 -8.72
C ARG A 233 -6.33 -9.29 -9.24
N VAL A 234 -5.87 -9.52 -10.47
CA VAL A 234 -5.01 -8.59 -11.22
C VAL A 234 -5.85 -7.96 -12.31
N ILE A 235 -5.89 -6.63 -12.34
CA ILE A 235 -6.78 -5.87 -13.21
C ILE A 235 -5.97 -4.86 -14.01
N ASP A 236 -6.26 -4.75 -15.29
CA ASP A 236 -5.82 -3.65 -16.15
C ASP A 236 -6.82 -2.51 -16.10
N LEU A 237 -6.45 -1.41 -15.45
CA LEU A 237 -7.35 -0.27 -15.29
C LEU A 237 -7.53 0.51 -16.60
N GLU A 238 -6.58 0.46 -17.53
CA GLU A 238 -6.70 1.14 -18.83
C GLU A 238 -7.88 0.57 -19.63
N ILE A 239 -8.07 -0.76 -19.58
CA ILE A 239 -9.18 -1.44 -20.25
C ILE A 239 -10.52 -1.02 -19.63
N LEU A 240 -10.60 -0.93 -18.29
CA LEU A 240 -11.82 -0.48 -17.61
C LEU A 240 -12.15 0.99 -17.92
N GLU A 241 -11.15 1.87 -17.91
CA GLU A 241 -11.32 3.29 -18.18
C GLU A 241 -11.70 3.55 -19.64
N GLY A 242 -11.10 2.82 -20.59
CA GLY A 242 -11.41 2.91 -22.02
C GLY A 242 -12.86 2.57 -22.38
N GLN A 243 -13.56 1.81 -21.52
CA GLN A 243 -14.99 1.47 -21.69
C GLN A 243 -15.94 2.48 -21.03
N GLY A 244 -15.41 3.57 -20.45
CA GLY A 244 -16.20 4.57 -19.71
C GLY A 244 -16.82 4.01 -18.42
N LYS A 245 -16.31 2.88 -17.92
CA LYS A 245 -16.87 2.10 -16.81
C LYS A 245 -16.32 2.50 -15.45
N PHE A 246 -15.23 3.25 -15.42
CA PHE A 246 -14.70 3.87 -14.22
C PHE A 246 -14.73 5.39 -14.34
N PRO A 247 -15.25 6.13 -13.34
CA PRO A 247 -15.12 7.58 -13.29
C PRO A 247 -13.65 7.94 -12.99
N GLY A 248 -12.82 7.91 -14.02
CA GLY A 248 -11.37 7.83 -13.91
C GLY A 248 -10.56 9.01 -14.41
N ALA A 249 -11.13 10.13 -14.88
CA ALA A 249 -10.33 11.33 -15.21
C ALA A 249 -11.11 12.65 -15.10
N GLU A 250 -12.37 12.70 -15.51
CA GLU A 250 -13.12 13.96 -15.66
C GLU A 250 -14.06 14.31 -14.50
N GLY A 251 -14.38 13.35 -13.62
CA GLY A 251 -15.26 13.57 -12.45
C GLY A 251 -14.54 13.91 -11.15
N ARG A 252 -13.25 14.28 -11.22
CA ARG A 252 -12.35 14.31 -10.05
C ARG A 252 -12.78 15.40 -9.07
N PHE A 253 -12.98 14.98 -7.81
CA PHE A 253 -13.09 15.84 -6.64
C PHE A 253 -12.18 17.07 -6.77
N VAL A 254 -12.80 18.20 -7.10
CA VAL A 254 -12.22 19.52 -6.86
C VAL A 254 -12.39 19.78 -5.37
N ALA A 255 -11.29 19.82 -4.66
CA ALA A 255 -11.16 20.56 -3.42
C ALA A 255 -9.88 21.39 -3.54
#